data_AF-A0A7K4FEA1-F1
#
_entry.id   AF-A0A7K4FEA1-F1
#
_cell.length_a   1.000
_cell.length_b   1.000
_cell.length_c   1.000
_cell.angle_alpha   90.00
_cell.angle_beta   90.00
_cell.angle_gamma   90.00
#
_symmetry.space_group_name_H-M   'P 1'
#
loop_
_entity.id
_entity.type
_entity.pdbx_description
1 polymer ?
#
loop_
_entity_poly.entity_id
_entity_poly.type
_entity_poly.pdbx_seq_one_letter_code
_entity_poly.pdbx_strand_id
1 'polypeptide(L)'
;MITALYLAHLNPVTNAHVEIINELKKQADVVKVMPVVFKDEGREINSKSFPFNFKTRKKMLESIFGDSIKITDDYAFHSPFKKYLPPLVRRKSWKLRKQILDGVEGDYFSYTGDKAEGYMLKMYRLKPKIGERKSLSATSVKEKMYDAALGEKSSWIEDVPENIVKIIEDEWKTVEKYANEEDQTTRIVGMKFPKEGYSK
;
A
#
# COMPACT_ATOMS: atom_id res chain seq x y z
N MET A 1 -12.74 -21.57 -5.67
CA MET A 1 -12.19 -20.55 -4.77
C MET A 1 -11.57 -19.45 -5.60
N ILE A 2 -11.95 -18.21 -5.35
CA ILE A 2 -11.46 -17.00 -6.01
C ILE A 2 -10.79 -16.12 -4.96
N THR A 3 -9.55 -15.71 -5.22
CA THR A 3 -8.80 -14.79 -4.37
C THR A 3 -8.72 -13.38 -5.00
N ALA A 4 -9.19 -12.37 -4.29
CA ALA A 4 -8.97 -10.96 -4.64
C ALA A 4 -7.63 -10.49 -4.05
N LEU A 5 -6.76 -9.94 -4.89
CA LEU A 5 -5.47 -9.38 -4.49
C LEU A 5 -5.58 -7.85 -4.43
N TYR A 6 -5.40 -7.28 -3.25
CA TYR A 6 -5.36 -5.83 -3.08
C TYR A 6 -3.95 -5.35 -2.74
N LEU A 7 -3.30 -4.75 -3.73
CA LEU A 7 -1.93 -4.24 -3.66
C LEU A 7 -2.02 -2.72 -3.48
N ALA A 8 -1.61 -2.19 -2.33
CA ALA A 8 -1.75 -0.76 -2.05
C ALA A 8 -0.73 -0.25 -1.05
N HIS A 9 -0.42 1.06 -1.08
CA HIS A 9 0.51 1.65 -0.11
C HIS A 9 -0.10 1.75 1.30
N LEU A 10 -1.40 2.05 1.42
CA LEU A 10 -2.11 2.12 2.71
C LEU A 10 -1.45 3.05 3.74
N ASN A 11 -1.11 4.28 3.32
CA ASN A 11 -0.41 5.27 4.13
C ASN A 11 -1.23 6.57 4.27
N PRO A 12 -2.17 6.66 5.23
CA PRO A 12 -2.65 5.58 6.11
C PRO A 12 -3.73 4.70 5.44
N VAL A 13 -4.29 3.74 6.19
CA VAL A 13 -5.56 3.08 5.84
C VAL A 13 -6.70 4.09 6.07
N THR A 14 -7.64 4.20 5.13
CA THR A 14 -8.68 5.25 5.10
C THR A 14 -10.05 4.63 4.91
N ASN A 15 -11.12 5.42 5.04
CA ASN A 15 -12.49 4.98 4.78
C ASN A 15 -12.66 4.41 3.35
N ALA A 16 -11.99 4.99 2.36
CA ALA A 16 -12.00 4.46 0.99
C ALA A 16 -11.37 3.07 0.87
N HIS A 17 -10.28 2.80 1.60
CA HIS A 17 -9.68 1.46 1.62
C HIS A 17 -10.62 0.44 2.27
N VAL A 18 -11.33 0.83 3.33
CA VAL A 18 -12.31 -0.03 4.00
C VAL A 18 -13.46 -0.39 3.05
N GLU A 19 -13.97 0.60 2.32
CA GLU A 19 -15.01 0.41 1.31
C GLU A 19 -14.56 -0.57 0.22
N ILE A 20 -13.36 -0.36 -0.36
CA ILE A 20 -12.78 -1.25 -1.38
C ILE A 20 -12.67 -2.68 -0.86
N ILE A 21 -12.13 -2.89 0.35
CA ILE A 21 -11.96 -4.24 0.90
C ILE A 21 -13.33 -4.91 1.10
N ASN A 22 -14.33 -4.17 1.58
CA ASN A 22 -15.69 -4.69 1.72
C ASN A 22 -16.35 -5.05 0.39
N GLU A 23 -16.08 -4.30 -0.67
CA GLU A 23 -16.53 -4.65 -2.03
C GLU A 23 -15.84 -5.91 -2.54
N LEU A 24 -14.54 -6.07 -2.29
CA LEU A 24 -13.79 -7.27 -2.69
C LEU A 24 -14.28 -8.52 -1.97
N LYS A 25 -14.65 -8.41 -0.68
CA LYS A 25 -15.24 -9.52 0.09
C LYS A 25 -16.57 -10.01 -0.47
N LYS A 26 -17.29 -9.18 -1.23
CA LYS A 26 -18.54 -9.60 -1.92
C LYS A 26 -18.27 -10.32 -3.24
N GLN A 27 -17.06 -10.22 -3.78
CA GLN A 27 -16.69 -10.72 -5.12
C GLN A 27 -15.71 -11.89 -5.11
N ALA A 28 -15.15 -12.22 -3.95
CA ALA A 28 -14.11 -13.24 -3.80
C ALA A 28 -14.28 -13.99 -2.48
N ASP A 29 -13.87 -15.25 -2.47
CA ASP A 29 -13.89 -16.09 -1.26
C ASP A 29 -12.80 -15.66 -0.27
N VAL A 30 -11.66 -15.20 -0.78
CA VAL A 30 -10.52 -14.73 0.01
C VAL A 30 -10.08 -13.36 -0.47
N VAL A 31 -9.90 -12.41 0.45
CA VAL A 31 -9.27 -11.12 0.16
C VAL A 31 -7.88 -11.09 0.77
N LYS A 32 -6.87 -11.02 -0.09
CA LYS A 32 -5.45 -10.90 0.30
C LYS A 32 -5.01 -9.46 0.13
N VAL A 33 -4.81 -8.75 1.25
CA VAL A 33 -4.34 -7.36 1.28
C VAL A 33 -2.84 -7.34 1.51
N MET A 34 -2.12 -6.65 0.64
CA MET A 34 -0.66 -6.60 0.64
C MET A 34 -0.20 -5.14 0.65
N PRO A 35 0.05 -4.56 1.84
CA PRO A 35 0.70 -3.27 1.94
C PRO A 35 2.05 -3.28 1.21
N VAL A 36 2.31 -2.30 0.36
CA VAL A 36 3.61 -2.19 -0.35
C VAL A 36 4.74 -2.02 0.65
N VAL A 37 5.79 -2.83 0.56
CA VAL A 37 6.98 -2.72 1.43
C VAL A 37 8.22 -2.51 0.57
N PHE A 38 9.10 -1.59 0.97
CA PHE A 38 10.41 -1.39 0.38
C PHE A 38 11.47 -1.85 1.38
N LYS A 39 12.31 -2.82 1.00
CA LYS A 39 13.36 -3.36 1.86
C LYS A 39 14.74 -3.10 1.25
N ASP A 40 15.66 -2.60 2.06
CA ASP A 40 17.08 -2.51 1.76
C ASP A 40 17.88 -3.14 2.91
N GLU A 41 18.78 -4.07 2.57
CA GLU A 41 19.54 -4.88 3.54
C GLU A 41 18.68 -5.53 4.68
N GLY A 42 17.42 -5.84 4.38
CA GLY A 42 16.47 -6.44 5.34
C GLY A 42 15.69 -5.44 6.19
N ARG A 43 16.03 -4.15 6.14
CA ARG A 43 15.33 -3.05 6.80
C ARG A 43 14.23 -2.48 5.91
N GLU A 44 13.05 -2.21 6.47
CA GLU A 44 11.99 -1.46 5.77
C GLU A 44 12.39 0.02 5.63
N ILE A 45 12.24 0.56 4.42
CA ILE A 45 12.47 1.96 4.13
C ILE A 45 11.12 2.69 4.19
N ASN A 46 11.03 3.66 5.10
CA ASN A 46 9.92 4.59 5.22
C ASN A 46 10.32 5.99 4.73
N SER A 47 9.35 6.78 4.28
CA SER A 47 9.56 8.13 3.77
C SER A 47 8.34 9.00 4.02
N LYS A 48 8.43 10.31 3.73
CA LYS A 48 7.28 11.22 3.73
C LYS A 48 6.10 10.76 2.87
N SER A 49 6.33 9.90 1.88
CA SER A 49 5.26 9.34 1.06
C SER A 49 4.60 8.09 1.64
N PHE A 50 5.30 7.38 2.51
CA PHE A 50 4.83 6.16 3.17
C PHE A 50 5.40 6.13 4.60
N PRO A 51 4.87 6.97 5.50
CA PRO A 51 5.43 7.17 6.84
C PRO A 51 5.28 5.94 7.74
N PHE A 52 4.25 5.11 7.53
CA PHE A 52 3.96 3.96 8.38
C PHE A 52 4.59 2.68 7.85
N ASN A 53 5.27 1.94 8.72
CA ASN A 53 5.86 0.64 8.39
C ASN A 53 4.77 -0.44 8.21
N PHE A 54 5.17 -1.63 7.77
CA PHE A 54 4.25 -2.75 7.57
C PHE A 54 3.52 -3.14 8.85
N LYS A 55 4.22 -3.18 9.99
CA LYS A 55 3.63 -3.57 11.29
C LYS A 55 2.49 -2.63 11.68
N THR A 56 2.68 -1.33 11.55
CA THR A 56 1.65 -0.33 11.87
C THR A 56 0.47 -0.44 10.90
N ARG A 57 0.71 -0.56 9.60
CA ARG A 57 -0.36 -0.72 8.60
C ARG A 57 -1.13 -2.03 8.76
N LYS A 58 -0.44 -3.10 9.16
CA LYS A 58 -1.06 -4.38 9.52
C LYS A 58 -1.97 -4.23 10.75
N LYS A 59 -1.51 -3.57 11.83
CA LYS A 59 -2.33 -3.25 13.00
C LYS A 59 -3.60 -2.47 12.63
N MET A 60 -3.48 -1.50 11.71
CA MET A 60 -4.62 -0.73 11.20
C MET A 60 -5.65 -1.59 10.44
N LEU A 61 -5.20 -2.56 9.65
CA LEU A 61 -6.09 -3.47 8.94
C LEU A 61 -6.74 -4.49 9.88
N GLU A 62 -5.96 -5.07 10.80
CA GLU A 62 -6.43 -6.04 11.79
C GLU A 62 -7.47 -5.43 12.74
N SER A 63 -7.32 -4.14 13.12
CA SER A 63 -8.29 -3.47 14.00
C SER A 63 -9.67 -3.26 13.38
N ILE A 64 -9.80 -3.39 12.05
CA ILE A 64 -11.06 -3.27 11.33
C ILE A 64 -11.59 -4.64 10.90
N PHE A 65 -10.71 -5.48 10.35
CA PHE A 65 -11.13 -6.70 9.67
C PHE A 65 -10.84 -7.97 10.46
N GLY A 66 -10.05 -7.92 11.53
CA GLY A 66 -9.57 -9.11 12.25
C GLY A 66 -9.02 -10.15 11.28
N ASP A 67 -9.48 -11.39 11.46
CA ASP A 67 -9.09 -12.53 10.60
C ASP A 67 -9.92 -12.66 9.32
N SER A 68 -10.81 -11.70 9.02
CA SER A 68 -11.69 -11.78 7.84
C SER A 68 -10.99 -11.47 6.51
N ILE A 69 -9.73 -11.07 6.55
CA ILE A 69 -8.85 -10.86 5.39
C ILE A 69 -7.48 -11.44 5.67
N LYS A 70 -6.74 -11.79 4.60
CA LYS A 70 -5.35 -12.24 4.71
C LYS A 70 -4.42 -11.05 4.49
N ILE A 71 -3.62 -10.67 5.49
CA ILE A 71 -2.67 -9.55 5.41
C ILE A 71 -1.24 -10.12 5.34
N THR A 72 -0.52 -9.84 4.24
CA THR A 72 0.85 -10.35 4.05
C THR A 72 1.80 -9.27 3.55
N ASP A 73 3.11 -9.44 3.80
CA ASP A 73 4.17 -8.57 3.27
C ASP A 73 4.72 -9.08 1.93
N ASP A 74 3.94 -9.90 1.21
CA ASP A 74 4.34 -10.53 -0.04
C ASP A 74 4.58 -9.53 -1.19
N TYR A 75 4.02 -8.33 -1.08
CA TYR A 75 4.30 -7.22 -1.99
C TYR A 75 5.50 -6.37 -1.52
N ALA A 76 6.62 -7.06 -1.31
CA ALA A 76 7.88 -6.47 -0.88
C ALA A 76 8.89 -6.34 -2.04
N PHE A 77 9.34 -5.11 -2.28
CA PHE A 77 10.43 -4.81 -3.18
C PHE A 77 11.75 -4.87 -2.43
N HIS A 78 12.72 -5.62 -2.95
CA HIS A 78 14.06 -5.71 -2.40
C HIS A 78 15.06 -4.97 -3.27
N SER A 79 15.81 -4.06 -2.66
CA SER A 79 16.85 -3.26 -3.31
C SER A 79 17.76 -4.10 -4.24
N PRO A 80 18.13 -3.61 -5.44
CA PRO A 80 17.75 -2.32 -6.00
C PRO A 80 16.38 -2.33 -6.71
N PHE A 81 15.55 -1.31 -6.46
CA PHE A 81 14.16 -1.24 -6.93
C PHE A 81 14.02 -1.06 -8.45
N LYS A 82 14.99 -0.43 -9.12
CA LYS A 82 14.99 -0.32 -10.59
C LYS A 82 14.95 -1.68 -11.32
N LYS A 83 15.25 -2.79 -10.61
CA LYS A 83 15.18 -4.15 -11.17
C LYS A 83 13.75 -4.65 -11.38
N TYR A 84 12.74 -3.96 -10.85
CA TYR A 84 11.31 -4.30 -11.01
C TYR A 84 10.61 -3.47 -12.10
N LEU A 85 11.32 -2.56 -12.76
CA LEU A 85 10.76 -1.77 -13.85
C LEU A 85 10.96 -2.47 -15.21
N PRO A 86 10.13 -2.16 -16.22
CA PRO A 86 10.31 -2.66 -17.56
C PRO A 86 11.71 -2.36 -18.13
N PRO A 87 12.30 -3.26 -18.95
CA PRO A 87 11.71 -4.51 -19.45
C PRO A 87 11.70 -5.64 -18.38
N LEU A 88 10.53 -6.26 -18.17
CA LEU A 88 10.25 -7.27 -17.13
C LEU A 88 10.88 -8.66 -17.40
N VAL A 89 11.98 -8.69 -18.14
CA VAL A 89 12.74 -9.92 -18.49
C VAL A 89 13.59 -10.39 -17.30
N ARG A 90 13.70 -9.57 -16.25
CA ARG A 90 14.60 -9.79 -15.11
C ARG A 90 14.01 -10.79 -14.10
N ARG A 91 14.85 -11.70 -13.58
CA ARG A 91 14.49 -12.70 -12.55
C ARG A 91 13.77 -12.08 -11.33
N LYS A 92 14.09 -10.85 -10.95
CA LYS A 92 13.48 -10.17 -9.79
C LYS A 92 11.99 -9.84 -10.00
N SER A 93 11.56 -9.41 -11.19
CA SER A 93 10.14 -9.16 -11.47
C SER A 93 9.30 -10.43 -11.36
N TRP A 94 9.82 -11.55 -11.87
CA TRP A 94 9.15 -12.85 -11.73
C TRP A 94 9.18 -13.39 -10.30
N LYS A 95 10.24 -13.10 -9.54
CA LYS A 95 10.30 -13.40 -8.11
C LYS A 95 9.22 -12.64 -7.34
N LEU A 96 9.05 -11.33 -7.60
CA LEU A 96 7.99 -10.52 -6.99
C LEU A 96 6.60 -11.07 -7.33
N ARG A 97 6.37 -11.41 -8.60
CA ARG A 97 5.11 -12.06 -9.00
C ARG A 97 4.87 -13.35 -8.22
N LYS A 98 5.90 -14.20 -8.07
CA LYS A 98 5.80 -15.44 -7.31
C LYS A 98 5.48 -15.18 -5.84
N GLN A 99 6.08 -14.16 -5.23
CA GLN A 99 5.79 -13.73 -3.86
C GLN A 99 4.32 -13.28 -3.72
N ILE A 100 3.85 -12.37 -4.58
CA ILE A 100 2.46 -11.88 -4.56
C ILE A 100 1.46 -13.04 -4.62
N LEU A 101 1.73 -14.06 -5.46
CA LEU A 101 0.88 -15.22 -5.66
C LEU A 101 1.11 -16.35 -4.65
N ASP A 102 1.98 -16.15 -3.66
CA ASP A 102 2.22 -17.16 -2.64
C ASP A 102 0.97 -17.44 -1.80
N GLY A 103 0.65 -18.73 -1.63
CA GLY A 103 -0.57 -19.17 -0.96
C GLY A 103 -1.88 -18.67 -1.60
N VAL A 104 -1.87 -18.34 -2.90
CA VAL A 104 -3.08 -18.07 -3.68
C VAL A 104 -3.49 -19.37 -4.36
N GLU A 105 -4.62 -19.92 -3.93
CA GLU A 105 -5.19 -21.15 -4.49
C GLU A 105 -6.34 -20.83 -5.45
N GLY A 106 -6.43 -21.59 -6.54
CA GLY A 106 -7.49 -21.43 -7.54
C GLY A 106 -7.35 -20.16 -8.38
N ASP A 107 -8.51 -19.57 -8.73
CA ASP A 107 -8.57 -18.37 -9.56
C ASP A 107 -8.29 -17.10 -8.74
N TYR A 108 -7.78 -16.08 -9.40
CA TYR A 108 -7.47 -14.81 -8.75
C TYR A 108 -7.62 -13.62 -9.70
N PHE A 109 -7.79 -12.44 -9.11
CA PHE A 109 -7.68 -11.16 -9.80
C PHE A 109 -7.04 -10.12 -8.87
N SER A 110 -6.31 -9.16 -9.42
CA SER A 110 -5.87 -7.99 -8.65
C SER A 110 -6.85 -6.84 -8.80
N TYR A 111 -6.97 -6.00 -7.77
CA TYR A 111 -7.79 -4.79 -7.81
C TYR A 111 -6.90 -3.54 -7.82
N THR A 112 -7.25 -2.58 -8.68
CA THR A 112 -6.70 -1.23 -8.64
C THR A 112 -7.75 -0.22 -9.10
N GLY A 113 -7.74 0.97 -8.51
CA GLY A 113 -8.52 2.12 -8.98
C GLY A 113 -7.75 3.01 -9.96
N ASP A 114 -6.49 2.68 -10.28
CA ASP A 114 -5.62 3.47 -11.13
C ASP A 114 -5.31 2.76 -12.46
N LYS A 115 -5.49 3.47 -13.58
CA LYS A 115 -5.31 2.91 -14.92
C LYS A 115 -3.84 2.59 -15.23
N ALA A 116 -2.90 3.40 -14.76
CA ALA A 116 -1.47 3.20 -15.02
C ALA A 116 -0.95 2.01 -14.19
N GLU A 117 -1.36 1.91 -12.93
CA GLU A 117 -1.13 0.72 -12.10
C GLU A 117 -1.74 -0.53 -12.74
N GLY A 118 -2.96 -0.44 -13.27
CA GLY A 118 -3.62 -1.53 -13.99
C GLY A 118 -2.77 -2.03 -15.18
N TYR A 119 -2.15 -1.12 -15.94
CA TYR A 119 -1.24 -1.52 -17.01
C TYR A 119 0.00 -2.27 -16.48
N MET A 120 0.61 -1.76 -15.41
CA MET A 120 1.73 -2.44 -14.75
C MET A 120 1.35 -3.85 -14.28
N LEU A 121 0.24 -3.98 -13.57
CA LEU A 121 -0.26 -5.29 -13.08
C LEU A 121 -0.53 -6.26 -14.24
N LYS A 122 -1.04 -5.76 -15.37
CA LYS A 122 -1.25 -6.57 -16.58
C LYS A 122 0.08 -7.10 -17.13
N MET A 123 1.12 -6.28 -17.19
CA MET A 123 2.45 -6.72 -17.61
C MET A 123 3.05 -7.78 -16.67
N TYR A 124 2.74 -7.70 -15.37
CA TYR A 124 3.07 -8.73 -14.37
C TYR A 124 2.16 -9.97 -14.43
N ARG A 125 1.19 -10.04 -15.35
CA ARG A 125 0.18 -11.12 -15.46
C ARG A 125 -0.60 -11.32 -14.15
N LEU A 126 -0.93 -10.23 -13.47
CA LEU A 126 -1.68 -10.24 -12.20
C LEU A 126 -3.20 -10.09 -12.37
N LYS A 127 -3.72 -10.12 -13.60
CA LYS A 127 -5.16 -10.09 -13.92
C LYS A 127 -5.90 -8.91 -13.24
N PRO A 128 -5.54 -7.64 -13.53
CA PRO A 128 -6.14 -6.49 -12.87
C PRO A 128 -7.60 -6.29 -13.29
N LYS A 129 -8.48 -6.10 -12.31
CA LYS A 129 -9.79 -5.48 -12.44
C LYS A 129 -9.67 -4.01 -12.05
N ILE A 130 -10.02 -3.13 -12.99
CA ILE A 130 -10.01 -1.69 -12.76
C ILE A 130 -11.35 -1.31 -12.12
N GLY A 131 -11.31 -0.88 -10.87
CA GLY A 131 -12.47 -0.35 -10.15
C GLY A 131 -12.68 1.14 -10.38
N GLU A 132 -13.76 1.67 -9.85
CA GLU A 132 -13.98 3.11 -9.81
C GLU A 132 -13.04 3.77 -8.80
N ARG A 133 -12.48 4.91 -9.20
CA ARG A 133 -11.60 5.69 -8.33
C ARG A 133 -12.44 6.33 -7.22
N LYS A 134 -12.20 5.92 -5.98
CA LYS A 134 -12.82 6.55 -4.80
C LYS A 134 -12.38 8.01 -4.68
N SER A 135 -13.25 8.87 -4.17
CA SER A 135 -13.02 10.31 -4.02
C SER A 135 -11.89 10.62 -3.03
N LEU A 136 -11.82 9.84 -1.95
CA LEU A 136 -10.82 9.99 -0.90
C LEU A 136 -9.53 9.25 -1.26
N SER A 137 -8.41 9.97 -1.21
CA SER A 137 -7.07 9.40 -1.46
C SER A 137 -6.24 9.30 -0.19
N ALA A 138 -5.42 8.26 -0.06
CA ALA A 138 -4.48 8.13 1.06
C ALA A 138 -3.54 9.34 1.14
N THR A 139 -3.10 9.85 -0.01
CA THR A 139 -2.24 11.03 -0.11
C THR A 139 -2.89 12.25 0.54
N SER A 140 -4.17 12.54 0.22
CA SER A 140 -4.86 13.71 0.78
C SER A 140 -5.02 13.60 2.30
N VAL A 141 -5.34 12.41 2.83
CA VAL A 141 -5.41 12.21 4.28
C VAL A 141 -4.05 12.41 4.94
N LYS A 142 -3.00 11.88 4.33
CA LYS A 142 -1.63 11.99 4.84
C LYS A 142 -1.13 13.44 4.83
N GLU A 143 -1.41 14.23 3.80
CA GLU A 143 -1.09 15.67 3.82
C GLU A 143 -1.88 16.39 4.93
N LYS A 144 -3.18 16.14 5.07
CA LYS A 144 -3.97 16.67 6.19
C LYS A 144 -3.37 16.31 7.57
N MET A 145 -2.83 15.10 7.72
CA MET A 145 -2.14 14.69 8.96
C MET A 145 -0.85 15.49 9.19
N TYR A 146 -0.09 15.78 8.13
CA TYR A 146 1.10 16.62 8.22
C TYR A 146 0.76 18.07 8.56
N ASP A 147 -0.28 18.63 7.95
CA ASP A 147 -0.77 19.98 8.29
C ASP A 147 -1.13 20.05 9.78
N ALA A 148 -1.82 19.03 10.30
CA ALA A 148 -2.14 18.93 11.73
C ALA A 148 -0.88 18.83 12.61
N ALA A 149 0.11 18.05 12.20
CA ALA A 149 1.39 17.92 12.91
C ALA A 149 2.22 19.22 12.90
N LEU A 150 2.00 20.10 11.91
CA LEU A 150 2.60 21.42 11.82
C LEU A 150 1.78 22.51 12.55
N GLY A 151 0.71 22.12 13.25
CA GLY A 151 -0.13 23.03 14.05
C GLY A 151 -1.29 23.68 13.29
N GLU A 152 -1.56 23.25 12.06
CA GLU A 152 -2.68 23.75 11.27
C GLU A 152 -4.00 23.02 11.61
N LYS A 153 -5.13 23.67 11.34
CA LYS A 153 -6.44 23.03 11.49
C LYS A 153 -6.64 22.00 10.39
N SER A 154 -6.99 20.78 10.77
CA SER A 154 -7.11 19.65 9.85
C SER A 154 -8.27 18.73 10.23
N SER A 155 -8.92 18.16 9.20
CA SER A 155 -10.05 17.22 9.35
C SER A 155 -9.69 15.77 9.01
N TRP A 156 -8.41 15.38 9.10
CA TRP A 156 -7.96 14.03 8.72
C TRP A 156 -8.66 12.90 9.49
N ILE A 157 -9.11 13.18 10.71
CA ILE A 157 -9.83 12.22 11.59
C ILE A 157 -11.11 11.72 10.92
N GLU A 158 -11.82 12.57 10.16
CA GLU A 158 -13.07 12.23 9.48
C GLU A 158 -12.86 11.26 8.30
N ASP A 159 -11.64 11.22 7.76
CA ASP A 159 -11.28 10.42 6.58
C ASP A 159 -10.81 9.00 6.94
N VAL A 160 -10.70 8.68 8.23
CA VAL A 160 -10.23 7.39 8.73
C VAL A 160 -11.23 6.78 9.72
N PRO A 161 -11.32 5.44 9.82
CA PRO A 161 -12.11 4.79 10.85
C PRO A 161 -11.61 5.12 12.27
N GLU A 162 -12.51 5.20 13.25
CA GLU A 162 -12.18 5.55 14.64
C GLU A 162 -11.07 4.64 15.24
N ASN A 163 -11.12 3.34 14.97
CA ASN A 163 -10.09 2.40 15.44
C ASN A 163 -8.69 2.73 14.89
N ILE A 164 -8.62 3.34 13.71
CA ILE A 164 -7.38 3.73 13.04
C ILE A 164 -6.89 5.07 13.56
N VAL A 165 -7.80 6.00 13.93
CA VAL A 165 -7.46 7.26 14.60
C VAL A 165 -6.56 6.99 15.80
N LYS A 166 -7.00 6.09 16.70
CA LYS A 166 -6.25 5.72 17.92
C LYS A 166 -4.85 5.19 17.60
N ILE A 167 -4.73 4.36 16.55
CA ILE A 167 -3.42 3.81 16.13
C ILE A 167 -2.51 4.90 15.56
N ILE A 168 -3.07 5.86 14.83
CA ILE A 168 -2.31 7.00 14.29
C ILE A 168 -1.86 7.91 15.42
N GLU A 169 -2.70 8.17 16.41
CA GLU A 169 -2.36 8.96 17.60
C GLU A 169 -1.26 8.30 18.43
N ASP A 170 -1.31 6.97 18.62
CA ASP A 170 -0.22 6.20 19.27
C ASP A 170 1.12 6.36 18.52
N GLU A 171 1.04 6.50 17.20
CA GLU A 171 2.17 6.59 16.28
C GLU A 171 2.44 8.05 15.82
N TRP A 172 1.90 9.05 16.53
CA TRP A 172 1.91 10.44 16.08
C TRP A 172 3.32 11.00 15.86
N LYS A 173 4.30 10.55 16.65
CA LYS A 173 5.73 10.90 16.48
C LYS A 173 6.25 10.56 15.08
N THR A 174 5.74 9.51 14.46
CA THR A 174 6.08 9.13 13.09
C THR A 174 5.53 10.16 12.10
N VAL A 175 4.32 10.67 12.33
CA VAL A 175 3.69 11.72 11.52
C VAL A 175 4.48 13.02 11.64
N GLU A 176 4.80 13.45 12.87
CA GLU A 176 5.59 14.65 13.15
C GLU A 176 6.97 14.60 12.49
N LYS A 177 7.66 13.46 12.61
CA LYS A 177 8.96 13.24 11.97
C LYS A 177 8.86 13.48 10.46
N TYR A 178 7.93 12.81 9.79
CA TYR A 178 7.83 12.86 8.33
C TYR A 178 7.17 14.14 7.78
N ALA A 179 6.38 14.84 8.58
CA ALA A 179 5.88 16.17 8.23
C ALA A 179 7.06 17.15 8.01
N ASN A 180 8.07 17.06 8.86
CA ASN A 180 9.26 17.93 8.86
C ASN A 180 10.39 17.47 7.93
N GLU A 181 10.29 16.30 7.29
CA GLU A 181 11.30 15.80 6.35
C GLU A 181 11.02 16.21 4.90
N GLU A 182 12.05 16.18 4.07
CA GLU A 182 11.90 16.25 2.60
C GLU A 182 11.44 14.89 2.03
N ASP A 183 10.60 14.91 0.99
CA ASP A 183 10.17 13.68 0.33
C ASP A 183 11.33 13.06 -0.49
N GLN A 184 12.01 12.09 0.10
CA GLN A 184 13.09 11.32 -0.56
C GLN A 184 12.57 10.19 -1.46
N THR A 185 11.46 10.43 -2.16
CA THR A 185 10.93 9.51 -3.16
C THR A 185 11.06 10.06 -4.57
N THR A 186 10.96 9.16 -5.55
CA THR A 186 10.85 9.49 -6.97
C THR A 186 9.63 8.79 -7.56
N ARG A 187 8.95 9.45 -8.51
CA ARG A 187 7.78 8.89 -9.18
C ARG A 187 8.20 8.29 -10.52
N ILE A 188 7.94 7.00 -10.71
CA ILE A 188 8.31 6.26 -11.92
C ILE A 188 7.13 5.39 -12.34
N VAL A 189 6.67 5.56 -13.58
CA VAL A 189 5.51 4.84 -14.14
C VAL A 189 4.29 4.89 -13.21
N GLY A 190 4.00 6.08 -12.66
CA GLY A 190 2.87 6.29 -11.75
C GLY A 190 3.07 5.82 -10.30
N MET A 191 4.14 5.08 -9.99
CA MET A 191 4.44 4.58 -8.64
C MET A 191 5.49 5.44 -7.94
N LYS A 192 5.40 5.59 -6.61
CA LYS A 192 6.44 6.22 -5.80
C LYS A 192 7.42 5.18 -5.26
N PHE A 193 8.71 5.42 -5.48
CA PHE A 193 9.81 4.60 -4.96
C PHE A 193 10.73 5.45 -4.06
N PRO A 194 11.26 4.90 -2.95
CA PRO A 194 12.33 5.56 -2.21
C PRO A 194 13.57 5.74 -3.09
N LYS A 195 14.29 6.87 -2.92
CA LYS A 195 15.60 7.08 -3.55
C LYS A 195 16.65 6.14 -2.96
N GLU A 196 16.60 5.93 -1.65
CA GLU A 196 17.35 4.87 -0.97
C GLU A 196 16.95 3.50 -1.54
N GLY A 197 17.91 2.61 -1.79
CA GLY A 197 17.66 1.30 -2.41
C GLY A 197 17.16 1.34 -3.85
N TYR A 198 17.13 2.49 -4.54
CA TYR A 198 16.64 2.55 -5.93
C TYR A 198 17.62 1.93 -6.93
N SER A 199 18.90 2.30 -6.81
CA SER A 199 19.94 2.03 -7.81
C SER A 199 21.09 1.14 -7.36
N LYS A 200 21.42 1.16 -6.06
CA LYS A 200 22.48 0.37 -5.45
C LYS A 200 21.83 -0.83 -4.77
#